data_AF-A0A8T3M3Q8-F1
#
_entry.id   AF-A0A8T3M3Q8-F1
#
_cell.length_a   1.000
_cell.length_b   1.000
_cell.length_c   1.000
_cell.angle_alpha   90.00
_cell.angle_beta   90.00
_cell.angle_gamma   90.00
#
_symmetry.space_group_name_H-M   'P 1'
#
loop_
_entity.id
_entity.type
_entity.pdbx_description
1 polymer ?
#
loop_
_entity_poly.entity_id
_entity_poly.type
_entity_poly.pdbx_seq_one_letter_code
_entity_poly.pdbx_strand_id
1 'polypeptide(L)'
;MSAVMLAGDRAGLMGEQPPEAITRSALQEAGVDRPSDTAALLAPVAHLGFGASAGVVFSGLRRLIPGAPGPLLGVLYALGVWVVSYKGWVPALGMLPPPEEDRPGRPAVMVAAHVVYGLVLGSLVRPSKGPEALTD
;
A
#
# COMPACT_ATOMS: atom_id res chain seq x y z
N MET A 1 3.43 -7.13 3.01
CA MET A 1 2.30 -7.27 2.06
C MET A 1 2.65 -8.11 0.84
N SER A 2 3.83 -7.97 0.24
CA SER A 2 4.24 -8.71 -0.97
C SER A 2 4.16 -10.24 -0.83
N ALA A 3 4.52 -10.79 0.34
CA ALA A 3 4.36 -12.22 0.60
C ALA A 3 2.89 -12.68 0.58
N VAL A 4 1.97 -11.85 1.10
CA VAL A 4 0.52 -12.12 1.07
C VAL A 4 0.01 -12.07 -0.37
N MET A 5 0.45 -11.08 -1.15
CA MET A 5 0.08 -10.96 -2.56
C MET A 5 0.59 -12.14 -3.38
N LEU A 6 1.85 -12.55 -3.17
CA LEU A 6 2.43 -13.73 -3.83
C LEU A 6 1.71 -15.03 -3.45
N ALA A 7 1.29 -15.17 -2.19
CA ALA A 7 0.49 -16.31 -1.75
C ALA A 7 -0.91 -16.31 -2.41
N GLY A 8 -1.57 -15.15 -2.46
CA GLY A 8 -2.86 -15.00 -3.14
C GLY A 8 -2.76 -15.26 -4.65
N ASP A 9 -1.66 -14.83 -5.27
CA ASP A 9 -1.37 -15.11 -6.68
C ASP A 9 -1.18 -16.60 -6.94
N ARG A 10 -0.36 -17.29 -6.12
CA ARG A 10 -0.22 -18.75 -6.20
C ARG A 10 -1.52 -19.52 -5.91
N ALA A 11 -2.43 -18.92 -5.16
CA ALA A 11 -3.77 -19.46 -4.92
C ALA A 11 -4.77 -19.14 -6.05
N GLY A 12 -4.35 -18.45 -7.12
CA GLY A 12 -5.20 -18.08 -8.25
C GLY A 12 -6.16 -16.91 -7.99
N LEU A 13 -5.96 -16.17 -6.90
CA LEU A 13 -6.87 -15.11 -6.46
C LEU A 13 -6.55 -13.73 -7.06
N MET A 14 -5.35 -13.53 -7.61
CA MET A 14 -4.86 -12.21 -8.00
C MET A 14 -4.91 -11.93 -9.50
N GLY A 15 -4.71 -12.93 -10.37
CA GLY A 15 -4.45 -12.65 -11.79
C GLY A 15 -3.20 -11.78 -11.93
N GLU A 16 -3.28 -10.67 -12.66
CA GLU A 16 -2.20 -9.69 -12.64
C GLU A 16 -2.12 -8.97 -11.29
N GLN A 17 -0.92 -8.85 -10.73
CA GLN A 17 -0.72 -8.16 -9.45
C GLN A 17 -1.00 -6.66 -9.58
N PRO A 18 -1.71 -6.04 -8.63
CA PRO A 18 -2.07 -4.62 -8.75
C PRO A 18 -0.91 -3.65 -8.98
N PRO A 19 0.27 -3.77 -8.34
CA PRO A 19 1.37 -2.85 -8.61
C PRO A 19 1.87 -2.94 -10.06
N GLU A 20 1.83 -4.14 -10.66
CA GLU A 20 2.20 -4.35 -12.06
C GLU A 20 1.16 -3.73 -12.98
N ALA A 21 -0.14 -3.99 -12.75
CA ALA A 21 -1.22 -3.40 -13.53
C ALA A 21 -1.23 -1.86 -13.49
N ILE A 22 -1.02 -1.28 -12.30
CA ILE A 22 -0.95 0.18 -12.10
C ILE A 22 0.28 0.76 -12.81
N THR A 23 1.45 0.15 -12.63
CA THR A 23 2.71 0.62 -13.26
C THR A 23 2.62 0.52 -14.78
N ARG A 24 2.11 -0.60 -15.30
CA ARG A 24 1.88 -0.81 -16.73
C ARG A 24 0.94 0.24 -17.31
N SER A 25 -0.17 0.54 -16.63
CA SER A 25 -1.13 1.55 -17.08
C SER A 25 -0.50 2.95 -17.11
N ALA A 26 0.30 3.30 -16.09
CA ALA A 26 1.04 4.58 -16.07
C ALA A 26 2.11 4.66 -17.19
N LEU A 27 2.81 3.56 -17.48
CA LEU A 27 3.79 3.49 -18.56
C LEU A 27 3.14 3.57 -19.95
N GLN A 28 1.95 2.97 -20.12
CA GLN A 28 1.16 3.09 -21.33
C GLN A 28 0.75 4.54 -21.60
N GLU A 29 0.25 5.23 -20.58
CA GLU A 29 -0.12 6.65 -20.67
C GLU A 29 1.11 7.54 -20.98
N ALA A 30 2.27 7.17 -20.45
CA ALA A 30 3.53 7.87 -20.72
C ALA A 30 4.15 7.56 -22.10
N GLY A 31 3.52 6.69 -22.91
CA GLY A 31 4.00 6.33 -24.25
C GLY A 31 5.30 5.49 -24.24
N VAL A 32 5.55 4.73 -23.18
CA VAL A 32 6.75 3.88 -23.06
C VAL A 32 6.60 2.63 -23.92
N ASP A 33 7.62 2.34 -24.72
CA ASP A 33 7.70 1.09 -25.50
C ASP A 33 7.76 -0.13 -24.59
N ARG A 34 7.04 -1.20 -24.98
CA ARG A 34 6.97 -2.48 -24.23
C ARG A 34 6.62 -2.26 -22.73
N PRO A 35 5.47 -1.65 -22.43
CA PRO A 35 5.13 -1.22 -21.07
C PRO A 35 5.00 -2.39 -20.11
N SER A 36 4.61 -3.58 -20.57
CA SER A 36 4.51 -4.79 -19.72
C SER A 36 5.88 -5.26 -19.21
N ASP A 37 6.88 -5.35 -20.08
CA ASP A 37 8.24 -5.78 -19.69
C ASP A 37 8.86 -4.79 -18.71
N THR A 38 8.65 -3.50 -18.98
CA THR A 38 9.13 -2.42 -18.10
C THR A 38 8.37 -2.40 -16.77
N ALA A 39 7.06 -2.66 -16.76
CA ALA A 39 6.27 -2.77 -15.55
C ALA A 39 6.72 -3.94 -14.67
N ALA A 40 7.04 -5.10 -15.24
CA ALA A 40 7.54 -6.25 -14.47
C ALA A 40 8.81 -5.92 -13.67
N LEU A 41 9.65 -5.03 -14.19
CA LEU A 41 10.88 -4.56 -13.53
C LEU A 41 10.63 -3.41 -12.55
N LEU A 42 9.80 -2.44 -12.93
CA LEU A 42 9.60 -1.20 -12.17
C LEU A 42 8.53 -1.31 -11.09
N ALA A 43 7.53 -2.17 -11.26
CA ALA A 43 6.42 -2.29 -10.32
C ALA A 43 6.86 -2.63 -8.89
N PRO A 44 7.83 -3.55 -8.64
CA PRO A 44 8.33 -3.79 -7.29
C PRO A 44 8.98 -2.55 -6.67
N VAL A 45 9.72 -1.78 -7.48
CA VAL A 45 10.39 -0.55 -7.03
C VAL A 45 9.38 0.55 -6.71
N ALA A 46 8.42 0.77 -7.61
CA ALA A 46 7.33 1.72 -7.41
C ALA A 46 6.49 1.36 -6.18
N HIS A 47 6.17 0.07 -6.02
CA HIS A 47 5.43 -0.44 -4.87
C HIS A 47 6.17 -0.22 -3.55
N LEU A 48 7.47 -0.51 -3.53
CA LEU A 48 8.33 -0.27 -2.36
C LEU A 48 8.41 1.23 -2.04
N GLY A 49 8.62 2.07 -3.04
CA GLY A 49 8.70 3.53 -2.87
C GLY A 49 7.39 4.14 -2.37
N PHE A 50 6.26 3.69 -2.90
CA PHE A 50 4.94 4.09 -2.42
C PHE A 50 4.72 3.66 -0.96
N GLY A 51 5.03 2.40 -0.63
CA GLY A 51 4.95 1.88 0.73
C GLY A 51 5.84 2.66 1.70
N ALA A 52 7.11 2.89 1.35
CA ALA A 52 8.03 3.67 2.17
C ALA A 52 7.52 5.10 2.42
N SER A 53 6.99 5.76 1.39
CA SER A 53 6.40 7.10 1.50
C SER A 53 5.19 7.11 2.44
N ALA A 54 4.30 6.11 2.32
CA ALA A 54 3.20 5.92 3.25
C ALA A 54 3.71 5.69 4.70
N GLY A 55 4.81 4.96 4.87
CA GLY A 55 5.46 4.77 6.18
C GLY A 55 5.95 6.08 6.81
N VAL A 56 6.48 7.01 6.00
CA VAL A 56 6.87 8.36 6.46
C VAL A 56 5.66 9.14 6.94
N VAL A 57 4.56 9.13 6.17
CA VAL A 57 3.30 9.78 6.56
C VAL A 57 2.76 9.18 7.86
N PHE A 58 2.80 7.86 8.00
CA PHE A 58 2.40 7.17 9.24
C PHE A 58 3.26 7.58 10.43
N SER A 59 4.57 7.78 10.26
CA SER A 59 5.44 8.26 11.34
C SER A 59 5.00 9.63 11.84
N GLY A 60 4.62 10.54 10.94
CA GLY A 60 4.01 11.82 11.30
C GLY A 60 2.71 11.64 12.09
N LEU A 61 1.80 10.80 11.61
CA LEU A 61 0.55 10.48 12.31
C LEU A 61 0.80 9.89 13.71
N ARG A 62 1.82 9.03 13.86
CA ARG A 62 2.17 8.41 15.13
C ARG A 62 2.64 9.43 16.18
N ARG A 63 3.28 10.52 15.74
CA ARG A 63 3.67 11.63 16.61
C ARG A 63 2.46 12.44 17.10
N LEU A 64 1.43 12.58 16.26
CA LEU A 64 0.21 13.32 16.61
C LEU A 64 -0.69 12.54 17.57
N ILE A 65 -0.61 11.21 17.57
CA ILE A 65 -1.47 10.34 18.37
C ILE A 65 -0.61 9.31 19.15
N PRO A 66 0.24 9.75 20.10
CA PRO A 66 1.22 8.88 20.75
C PRO A 66 0.57 7.82 21.66
N GLY A 67 -0.62 8.09 22.19
CA GLY A 67 -1.35 7.19 23.10
C GLY A 67 -2.09 6.04 22.42
N ALA A 68 -2.29 6.07 21.10
CA ALA A 68 -2.99 4.99 20.40
C ALA A 68 -2.16 3.69 20.39
N PRO A 69 -2.79 2.49 20.37
CA PRO A 69 -2.07 1.25 20.13
C PRO A 69 -1.45 1.23 18.73
N GLY A 70 -0.13 1.11 18.65
CA GLY A 70 0.63 1.21 17.39
C GLY A 70 0.11 0.27 16.29
N PRO A 71 -0.02 -1.05 16.52
CA PRO A 71 -0.51 -1.99 15.53
C PRO A 71 -1.93 -1.67 15.04
N LEU A 72 -2.86 -1.31 15.93
CA LEU A 72 -4.23 -0.95 15.55
C LEU A 72 -4.24 0.31 14.68
N LEU A 73 -3.52 1.36 15.09
CA LEU A 73 -3.41 2.59 14.31
C LEU A 73 -2.79 2.32 12.93
N GLY A 74 -1.78 1.45 12.86
CA GLY A 74 -1.15 1.02 11.62
C GLY A 74 -2.12 0.30 10.68
N VAL A 75 -2.94 -0.63 11.19
CA VAL A 75 -3.98 -1.32 10.40
C VAL A 75 -5.00 -0.32 9.87
N LEU A 76 -5.54 0.55 10.71
CA LEU A 76 -6.53 1.55 10.30
C LEU A 76 -5.95 2.49 9.24
N TYR A 77 -4.71 2.95 9.43
CA TYR A 77 -4.00 3.77 8.45
C TYR A 77 -3.83 3.04 7.11
N ALA A 78 -3.33 1.81 7.11
CA ALA A 78 -3.09 1.05 5.90
C ALA A 78 -4.38 0.70 5.15
N LEU A 79 -5.48 0.41 5.87
CA LEU A 79 -6.80 0.26 5.28
C LEU A 79 -7.32 1.57 4.69
N GLY A 80 -7.05 2.70 5.33
CA GLY A 80 -7.33 4.02 4.76
C GLY A 80 -6.57 4.26 3.46
N VAL A 81 -5.28 3.94 3.41
CA VAL A 81 -4.47 4.00 2.18
C VAL A 81 -5.05 3.12 1.08
N TRP A 82 -5.46 1.89 1.42
CA TRP A 82 -6.12 0.98 0.48
C TRP A 82 -7.41 1.58 -0.07
N VAL A 83 -8.31 2.08 0.79
CA VAL A 83 -9.58 2.69 0.37
C VAL A 83 -9.34 3.90 -0.54
N VAL A 84 -8.50 4.86 -0.11
CA VAL A 84 -8.22 6.07 -0.90
C VAL A 84 -7.59 5.73 -2.25
N SER A 85 -6.81 4.65 -2.32
CA SER A 85 -6.19 4.23 -3.58
C SER A 85 -7.16 3.47 -4.46
N TYR A 86 -7.64 2.31 -3.99
CA TYR A 86 -8.41 1.37 -4.80
C TYR A 86 -9.85 1.83 -5.07
N LYS A 87 -10.42 2.68 -4.21
CA LYS A 87 -11.73 3.31 -4.47
C LYS A 87 -11.65 4.76 -4.94
N GLY A 88 -10.46 5.36 -4.89
CA GLY A 88 -10.27 6.76 -5.24
C GLY A 88 -9.47 6.89 -6.52
N TRP A 89 -8.18 7.19 -6.38
CA TRP A 89 -7.39 7.65 -7.52
C TRP A 89 -7.09 6.55 -8.55
N VAL A 90 -6.92 5.28 -8.14
CA VAL A 90 -6.62 4.17 -9.07
C VAL A 90 -7.73 3.98 -10.11
N PRO A 91 -9.01 3.82 -9.71
CA PRO A 91 -10.10 3.69 -10.68
C PRO A 91 -10.41 5.01 -11.40
N ALA A 92 -10.24 6.16 -10.75
CA ALA A 92 -10.44 7.46 -11.40
C ALA A 92 -9.47 7.69 -12.58
N LEU A 93 -8.28 7.07 -12.54
CA LEU A 93 -7.30 7.08 -13.63
C LEU A 93 -7.45 5.90 -14.60
N GLY A 94 -8.49 5.07 -14.45
CA GLY A 94 -8.72 3.91 -15.33
C GLY A 94 -7.69 2.79 -15.21
N MET A 95 -6.86 2.78 -14.16
CA MET A 95 -5.74 1.84 -14.03
C MET A 95 -6.21 0.44 -13.59
N LEU A 96 -7.20 0.38 -12.70
CA LEU A 96 -7.88 -0.84 -12.25
C LEU A 96 -9.34 -0.50 -11.92
N PRO A 97 -10.29 -1.44 -12.06
CA PRO A 97 -11.66 -1.25 -11.60
C PRO A 97 -11.71 -1.07 -10.08
N PRO A 98 -12.76 -0.42 -9.53
CA PRO A 98 -12.99 -0.38 -8.10
C PRO A 98 -13.21 -1.80 -7.53
N PRO A 99 -12.98 -2.05 -6.22
CA PRO A 99 -13.02 -3.38 -5.62
C PRO A 99 -14.32 -4.14 -5.81
N GLU A 100 -15.46 -3.44 -5.94
CA GLU A 100 -16.78 -4.03 -6.15
C GLU A 100 -16.95 -4.63 -7.55
N GLU A 101 -16.21 -4.12 -8.53
CA GLU A 101 -16.23 -4.54 -9.94
C GLU A 101 -14.99 -5.36 -10.31
N ASP A 102 -14.07 -5.52 -9.35
CA ASP A 102 -12.86 -6.28 -9.51
C ASP A 102 -13.13 -7.80 -9.53
N ARG A 103 -12.17 -8.56 -10.05
CA ARG A 103 -12.23 -10.02 -10.05
C ARG A 103 -12.39 -10.56 -8.62
N PRO A 104 -13.11 -11.69 -8.45
CA PRO A 104 -13.21 -12.36 -7.16
C PRO A 104 -11.83 -12.69 -6.57
N GLY A 105 -11.68 -12.50 -5.27
CA GLY A 105 -10.47 -12.82 -4.51
C GLY A 105 -9.48 -11.66 -4.38
N ARG A 106 -9.19 -10.93 -5.47
CA ARG A 106 -8.17 -9.87 -5.47
C ARG A 106 -8.42 -8.77 -4.42
N PRO A 107 -9.65 -8.22 -4.28
CA PRO A 107 -9.96 -7.29 -3.20
C PRO A 107 -9.66 -7.83 -1.81
N ALA A 108 -10.02 -9.08 -1.53
CA ALA A 108 -9.79 -9.71 -0.23
C ALA A 108 -8.31 -9.90 0.07
N VAL A 109 -7.52 -10.36 -0.92
CA VAL A 109 -6.06 -10.47 -0.79
C VAL A 109 -5.46 -9.09 -0.55
N MET A 110 -5.92 -8.04 -1.25
CA MET A 110 -5.41 -6.69 -1.07
C MET A 110 -5.74 -6.11 0.31
N VAL A 111 -6.95 -6.35 0.84
CA VAL A 111 -7.29 -5.98 2.23
C VAL A 111 -6.36 -6.70 3.20
N ALA A 112 -6.20 -8.02 3.08
CA ALA A 112 -5.33 -8.80 3.95
C ALA A 112 -3.86 -8.31 3.88
N ALA A 113 -3.39 -8.00 2.66
CA ALA A 113 -2.05 -7.48 2.42
C ALA A 113 -1.84 -6.12 3.13
N HIS A 114 -2.84 -5.23 3.11
CA HIS A 114 -2.80 -3.95 3.82
C HIS A 114 -2.92 -4.10 5.34
N VAL A 115 -3.71 -5.05 5.84
CA VAL A 115 -3.73 -5.38 7.28
C VAL A 115 -2.35 -5.80 7.74
N VAL A 116 -1.69 -6.73 7.03
CA VAL A 116 -0.32 -7.17 7.37
C VAL A 116 0.67 -6.01 7.28
N TYR A 117 0.57 -5.16 6.26
CA TYR A 117 1.40 -3.96 6.16
C TYR A 117 1.22 -3.04 7.38
N GLY A 118 -0.02 -2.73 7.73
CA GLY A 118 -0.37 -1.88 8.86
C GLY A 118 0.08 -2.45 10.20
N LEU A 119 -0.07 -3.76 10.42
CA LEU A 119 0.42 -4.43 11.62
C LEU A 119 1.93 -4.29 11.77
N VAL A 120 2.69 -4.55 10.70
CA VAL A 120 4.15 -4.43 10.69
C VAL A 120 4.55 -2.97 10.93
N LEU A 121 3.97 -2.04 10.18
CA LEU A 121 4.28 -0.61 10.27
C LEU A 121 4.00 -0.07 11.68
N GLY A 122 2.82 -0.37 12.23
CA GLY A 122 2.41 0.04 13.57
C GLY A 122 3.21 -0.60 14.71
N SER A 123 3.83 -1.75 14.47
CA SER A 123 4.71 -2.42 15.45
C SER A 123 6.14 -1.86 15.43
N LEU A 124 6.63 -1.47 14.25
CA LEU A 124 8.00 -0.99 14.08
C LEU A 124 8.14 0.51 14.35
N VAL A 125 7.15 1.32 13.96
CA VAL A 125 7.21 2.77 14.11
C VAL A 125 6.79 3.17 15.52
N ARG A 126 7.78 3.55 16.32
CA ARG A 126 7.58 4.04 17.69
C ARG A 126 7.20 5.53 17.68
N PRO A 127 6.35 5.99 18.62
CA PRO A 127 6.25 7.41 18.88
C PRO A 127 7.62 7.93 19.33
N SER A 128 8.12 8.97 18.69
CA SER A 128 9.30 9.67 19.18
C SER A 128 8.96 10.32 20.52
N LYS A 129 9.83 10.17 21.53
CA LYS A 129 9.76 11.03 22.71
C LYS A 129 9.88 12.48 22.21
N GLY A 130 9.00 13.37 22.66
CA GLY A 130 9.21 14.81 22.47
C GLY A 130 10.55 15.20 23.11
N PRO A 131 11.14 16.36 22.74
CA PRO A 131 12.34 16.84 23.40
C PRO A 131 12.09 16.81 24.91
N GLU A 132 12.93 16.05 25.61
CA GLU A 132 13.01 16.09 27.07
C GLU A 132 13.15 17.56 27.42
N ALA A 133 12.15 18.15 28.08
CA ALA A 133 12.26 19.50 28.57
C ALA A 133 13.51 19.50 29.45
N LEU A 134 14.55 20.21 29.00
CA LEU A 134 15.64 20.67 29.84
C LEU A 134 15.01 21.53 30.92
N THR A 135 14.56 20.89 32.00
CA THR A 135 14.33 21.55 33.27
C THR A 135 15.65 21.48 34.02
N ASP A 136 16.38 22.59 33.95
CA ASP A 136 17.36 22.99 34.96
C ASP A 136 16.74 23.01 36.38
#